data_AF-A0A4Q5QKL9-F1
#
_entry.id   AF-A0A4Q5QKL9-F1
#
_cell.length_a   1.000
_cell.length_b   1.000
_cell.length_c   1.000
_cell.angle_alpha   90.00
_cell.angle_beta   90.00
_cell.angle_gamma   90.00
#
_symmetry.space_group_name_H-M   'P 1'
#
loop_
_entity.id
_entity.type
_entity.pdbx_description
1 polymer ?
#
loop_
_entity_poly.entity_id
_entity_poly.type
_entity_poly.pdbx_seq_one_letter_code
_entity_poly.pdbx_strand_id
1 'polypeptide(L)' 'MDDALFIDPPVLETIRLDLPGHSSGKVRENYDLPDGRRVLVATDRLSAFDRILAAIPYKGQVLTQT' A
#
# COMPACT_ATOMS: atom_id res chain seq x y z
N MET A 1 18.55 -21.71 -20.67
CA MET A 1 17.32 -20.97 -21.01
C MET A 1 17.37 -19.74 -20.15
N ASP A 2 17.57 -18.60 -20.79
CA ASP A 2 18.04 -17.38 -20.15
C ASP A 2 17.03 -16.87 -19.12
N ASP A 3 17.49 -16.77 -17.88
CA ASP A 3 16.80 -16.22 -16.70
C ASP A 3 16.80 -14.67 -16.72
N ALA A 4 16.83 -14.10 -17.93
CA ALA A 4 16.96 -12.67 -18.15
C ALA A 4 15.58 -12.04 -18.41
N LEU A 5 15.17 -11.17 -17.47
CA LEU A 5 14.12 -10.13 -17.57
C LEU A 5 12.76 -10.38 -16.91
N PHE A 6 12.59 -11.32 -15.96
CA PHE A 6 11.47 -11.21 -15.02
C PHE A 6 11.86 -10.30 -13.85
N ILE A 7 11.85 -8.98 -14.09
CA ILE A 7 11.89 -8.02 -12.99
C ILE A 7 10.53 -8.12 -12.30
N ASP A 8 10.51 -8.53 -11.03
CA ASP A 8 9.28 -8.49 -10.24
C ASP A 8 8.71 -7.06 -10.31
N PRO A 9 7.42 -6.90 -10.68
CA PRO A 9 6.83 -5.58 -10.77
C PRO A 9 6.92 -4.88 -9.40
N PRO A 10 7.21 -3.57 -9.38
CA PRO A 10 7.42 -2.85 -8.14
C PRO A 10 6.17 -2.92 -7.26
N VAL A 11 6.37 -3.21 -5.98
CA VAL A 11 5.31 -3.23 -4.96
C VAL A 11 5.34 -1.97 -4.11
N LEU A 12 4.16 -1.45 -3.76
CA LEU A 12 4.04 -0.37 -2.78
C LEU A 12 3.80 -0.94 -1.39
N GLU A 13 4.84 -1.13 -0.59
CA GLU A 13 4.68 -1.62 0.80
C GLU A 13 4.33 -0.52 1.78
N THR A 14 4.97 0.64 1.66
CA THR A 14 4.72 1.82 2.49
C THR A 14 4.98 3.08 1.68
N ILE A 15 4.44 4.20 2.15
CA ILE A 15 4.70 5.52 1.61
C ILE A 15 4.60 6.53 2.73
N ARG A 16 5.48 7.54 2.72
CA ARG A 16 5.38 8.71 3.59
C ARG A 16 5.15 9.94 2.73
N LEU A 17 3.97 10.52 2.87
CA LEU A 17 3.63 11.81 2.28
C LEU A 17 3.82 12.91 3.32
N ASP A 18 4.14 14.12 2.86
CA ASP A 18 4.16 15.33 3.69
C ASP A 18 2.73 15.84 3.93
N LEU A 19 1.96 15.02 4.65
CA LEU A 19 0.59 15.29 5.07
C LEU A 19 0.46 15.03 6.59
N PRO A 20 -0.43 15.78 7.29
CA PRO A 20 -0.59 15.63 8.73
C PRO A 20 -1.30 14.32 9.12
N GLY A 21 -1.27 14.00 10.42
CA GLY A 21 -2.02 12.87 10.98
C GLY A 21 -1.65 11.49 10.42
N HIS A 22 -0.39 11.30 10.03
CA HIS A 22 0.04 10.01 9.47
C HIS A 22 -0.10 8.88 10.48
N SER A 23 -0.75 7.80 10.04
CA SER A 23 -0.81 6.53 10.75
C SER A 23 -0.72 5.36 9.79
N SER A 24 0.12 4.38 10.13
CA SER A 24 0.29 3.16 9.34
C SER A 24 -0.57 2.04 9.91
N GLY A 25 -1.43 1.48 9.06
CA GLY A 25 -2.15 0.24 9.32
C GLY A 25 -1.45 -0.98 8.72
N LYS A 26 -2.13 -2.13 8.73
CA LYS A 26 -1.60 -3.36 8.10
C LYS A 26 -1.46 -3.26 6.59
N VAL A 27 -2.41 -2.58 5.94
CA VAL A 27 -2.51 -2.56 4.47
C VAL A 27 -2.79 -1.16 3.90
N ARG A 28 -2.82 -0.13 4.76
CA ARG A 28 -3.06 1.27 4.36
C ARG A 28 -2.16 2.22 5.13
N GLU A 29 -1.75 3.29 4.45
CA GLU A 29 -1.25 4.51 5.09
C GLU A 29 -2.40 5.51 5.14
N ASN A 30 -2.62 6.15 6.29
CA ASN A 30 -3.71 7.11 6.49
C ASN A 30 -3.14 8.48 6.85
N TYR A 31 -3.78 9.54 6.37
CA TYR A 31 -3.38 10.92 6.62
C TYR A 31 -4.62 11.79 6.87
N ASP A 32 -4.58 12.59 7.93
CA ASP A 32 -5.66 13.51 8.25
C ASP A 32 -5.45 14.83 7.52
N LEU A 33 -6.53 15.39 6.96
CA LEU A 33 -6.53 16.70 6.35
C LEU A 33 -7.13 17.75 7.32
N PRO A 34 -6.72 19.02 7.24
CA PRO A 34 -7.19 20.06 8.15
C PRO A 34 -8.70 20.31 8.14
N ASP A 35 -9.39 19.93 7.06
CA ASP A 35 -10.84 20.08 6.89
C ASP A 35 -11.64 18.87 7.42
N GLY A 36 -10.99 17.97 8.16
CA GLY A 36 -11.60 16.76 8.72
C GLY A 36 -11.76 15.61 7.71
N ARG A 37 -11.34 15.79 6.45
CA ARG A 37 -11.22 14.67 5.50
C ARG A 37 -9.99 13.83 5.79
N ARG A 38 -9.93 12.64 5.17
CA ARG A 38 -8.81 11.71 5.30
C ARG A 38 -8.38 11.20 3.94
N VAL A 39 -7.07 11.13 3.72
CA VAL A 39 -6.46 10.41 2.60
C VAL A 39 -6.11 9.01 3.07
N LEU A 40 -6.58 8.01 2.32
CA LEU A 40 -6.28 6.60 2.54
C LEU A 40 -5.49 6.08 1.34
N VAL A 41 -4.26 5.64 1.57
CA VAL A 41 -3.44 5.02 0.52
C VAL A 41 -3.42 3.51 0.73
N ALA A 42 -4.09 2.76 -0.15
CA ALA A 42 -4.03 1.31 -0.15
C ALA A 42 -2.66 0.82 -0.65
N THR A 43 -1.95 0.07 0.18
CA THR A 43 -0.65 -0.53 -0.14
C THR A 43 -0.85 -1.90 -0.81
N ASP A 44 0.21 -2.45 -1.39
CA ASP A 44 0.24 -3.80 -1.94
C ASP A 44 0.38 -4.88 -0.87
N ARG A 45 0.60 -4.51 0.40
CA ARG A 45 0.62 -5.44 1.53
C ARG A 45 -0.68 -6.22 1.63
N LEU A 46 -0.57 -7.54 1.75
CA LEU A 46 -1.63 -8.48 2.05
C LEU A 46 -1.46 -9.00 3.47
N SER A 47 -2.55 -9.01 4.25
CA SER A 47 -2.55 -9.55 5.61
C SER A 47 -3.59 -10.66 5.77
N ALA A 48 -3.25 -11.72 6.50
CA ALA A 48 -4.19 -12.70 7.02
C ALA A 48 -3.67 -13.28 8.35
N PHE A 49 -4.56 -13.83 9.18
CA PHE A 49 -4.22 -14.36 10.51
C PHE A 49 -3.42 -13.36 11.37
N ASP A 50 -3.85 -12.09 11.35
CA ASP A 50 -3.24 -10.98 12.08
C ASP A 50 -1.80 -10.60 11.65
N ARG A 51 -1.27 -11.19 10.57
CA ARG A 51 0.11 -10.96 10.09
C ARG A 51 0.14 -10.43 8.66
N ILE A 52 1.20 -9.70 8.31
CA ILE A 52 1.53 -9.38 6.91
C ILE A 52 2.16 -10.62 6.29
N LEU A 53 1.62 -11.07 5.16
CA LEU A 53 2.06 -12.33 4.52
C LEU A 53 2.93 -12.09 3.29
N ALA A 54 2.58 -11.09 2.48
CA ALA A 54 3.25 -10.79 1.21
C ALA A 54 2.85 -9.38 0.75
N ALA A 55 3.49 -8.92 -0.33
CA ALA A 55 3.01 -7.81 -1.14
C ALA A 55 2.58 -8.35 -2.51
N ILE A 56 1.38 -7.99 -2.96
CA ILE A 56 0.84 -8.38 -4.26
C ILE A 56 0.86 -7.15 -5.16
N PRO A 57 1.69 -7.12 -6.21
CA PRO A 57 1.78 -5.99 -7.13
C PRO A 57 0.40 -5.53 -7.61
N TYR A 58 0.20 -4.21 -7.61
CA TYR A 58 -1.03 -3.54 -8.04
C TYR A 58 -2.30 -3.82 -7.20
N LYS A 59 -2.21 -4.60 -6.12
CA LYS A 59 -3.38 -4.86 -5.25
C LYS A 59 -3.93 -3.57 -4.67
N GLY A 60 -3.06 -2.66 -4.20
CA GLY A 60 -3.47 -1.36 -3.71
C GLY A 60 -4.29 -0.59 -4.74
N GLN A 61 -3.82 -0.57 -5.99
CA GLN A 61 -4.49 0.10 -7.11
C GLN A 61 -5.87 -0.49 -7.40
N VAL A 62 -5.98 -1.82 -7.53
CA VAL A 62 -7.26 -2.50 -7.81
C VAL A 62 -8.29 -2.21 -6.72
N LEU A 63 -7.86 -2.25 -5.45
CA LEU A 63 -8.75 -1.96 -4.32
C LEU A 63 -9.20 -0.50 -4.25
N THR A 64 -8.45 0.43 -4.84
CA THR A 64 -8.83 1.85 -4.91
C THR A 64 -9.82 2.13 -6.04
N GLN A 65 -9.84 1.31 -7.11
CA GLN A 65 -10.68 1.51 -8.29
C GLN A 65 -12.01 0.74 -8.25
N THR A 66 -12.33 0.09 -7.12
CA THR A 66 -13.60 -0.62 -6.90
C THR A 66 -14.60 0.28 -6.18
#